data_AF-A0A0L8J7X1-F1
#
_entry.id   AF-A0A0L8J7X1-F1
#
_cell.length_a   1.000
_cell.length_b   1.000
_cell.length_c   1.000
_cell.angle_alpha   90.00
_cell.angle_beta   90.00
_cell.angle_gamma   90.00
#
_symmetry.space_group_name_H-M   'P 1'
#
loop_
_entity.id
_entity.type
_entity.pdbx_description
1 polymer ?
#
loop_
_entity_poly.entity_id
_entity_poly.type
_entity_poly.pdbx_seq_one_letter_code
_entity_poly.pdbx_strand_id
1 'polypeptide(L)'
;MAPRTTRPVGTPTRGTTNPNRLRRMDRWIAAVHGPALRRSPEPPLAVDLGYGAAPWTAVELLARLRTADPRTRLYGIEIEPARVEAAKPYEHEGLAFVHGGFEVPVPGRVALIRAANVLRQYDEEQVAAVWARLRGRLAPGGLLVEGTCDEIGRRHVWVALDADGPRTVTFATRLGSLERPSDLAERLPKALIHRNVPGEPVHAFLRDFDRAWAAAAPYASLGARQRWIRSVRDLAADWPLADGPRRWRQGEVTVRWEALAPRG
;
A
#
# COMPACT_ATOMS: atom_id res chain seq x y z
N MET A 1 -38.16 5.30 -7.24
CA MET A 1 -37.71 5.13 -5.85
C MET A 1 -36.28 5.63 -5.77
N ALA A 2 -36.02 6.80 -5.18
CA ALA A 2 -34.66 7.33 -5.06
C ALA A 2 -33.80 6.34 -4.26
N PRO A 3 -32.57 6.02 -4.69
CA PRO A 3 -31.72 5.12 -3.92
C PRO A 3 -31.46 5.76 -2.56
N ARG A 4 -31.77 5.03 -1.48
CA ARG A 4 -31.41 5.45 -0.11
C ARG A 4 -29.91 5.72 -0.10
N THR A 5 -29.53 6.98 0.06
CA THR A 5 -28.14 7.39 0.24
C THR A 5 -27.67 6.88 1.59
N THR A 6 -27.12 5.66 1.61
CA THR A 6 -26.44 5.15 2.79
C THR A 6 -25.24 6.05 3.06
N ARG A 7 -25.10 6.56 4.29
CA ARG A 7 -23.90 7.29 4.69
C ARG A 7 -22.66 6.43 4.42
N PRO A 8 -21.59 6.98 3.81
CA PRO A 8 -20.38 6.22 3.59
C PRO A 8 -19.79 5.72 4.90
N VAL A 9 -19.19 4.53 4.87
CA VAL A 9 -18.50 3.97 6.04
C VAL A 9 -17.02 4.33 5.93
N GLY A 10 -16.54 5.21 6.81
CA GLY A 10 -15.18 5.73 6.70
C GLY A 10 -14.91 6.90 7.63
N THR A 11 -13.68 7.40 7.64
CA THR A 11 -13.29 8.67 8.25
C THR A 11 -12.48 9.45 7.21
N PRO A 12 -12.68 10.77 7.07
CA PRO A 12 -11.92 11.58 6.14
C PRO A 12 -10.40 11.47 6.36
N THR A 13 -9.66 11.41 5.26
CA THR A 13 -8.20 11.50 5.31
C THR A 13 -7.76 12.92 5.68
N ARG A 14 -6.75 13.03 6.56
CA ARG A 14 -6.10 14.29 6.97
C ARG A 14 -4.79 14.51 6.22
N GLY A 15 -4.50 15.78 5.89
CA GLY A 15 -3.26 16.23 5.24
C GLY A 15 -3.41 16.50 3.75
N THR A 16 -2.31 16.87 3.11
CA THR A 16 -2.26 17.19 1.68
C THR A 16 -2.01 15.94 0.82
N THR A 17 -2.64 15.89 -0.35
CA THR A 17 -2.33 14.91 -1.39
C THR A 17 -1.37 15.55 -2.39
N ASN A 18 -0.07 15.33 -2.22
CA ASN A 18 0.94 15.82 -3.16
C ASN A 18 1.12 14.84 -4.34
N PRO A 19 1.36 15.33 -5.56
CA PRO A 19 1.72 14.49 -6.70
C PRO A 19 2.90 13.55 -6.39
N ASN A 20 2.85 12.34 -6.95
CA ASN A 20 3.84 11.27 -6.82
C ASN A 20 4.13 10.79 -5.40
N ARG A 21 3.33 11.18 -4.40
CA ARG A 21 3.50 10.74 -3.01
C ARG A 21 3.43 9.21 -2.88
N LEU A 22 2.55 8.56 -3.65
CA LEU A 22 2.35 7.10 -3.64
C LEU A 22 3.13 6.34 -4.72
N ARG A 23 4.00 7.01 -5.48
CA ARG A 23 4.70 6.44 -6.65
C ARG A 23 5.43 5.12 -6.36
N ARG A 24 5.98 4.94 -5.15
CA ARG A 24 6.66 3.69 -4.77
C ARG A 24 5.68 2.52 -4.71
N MET A 25 4.57 2.71 -4.00
CA MET A 25 3.48 1.75 -3.90
C MET A 25 2.92 1.45 -5.30
N ASP A 26 2.69 2.46 -6.14
CA ASP A 26 2.11 2.26 -7.48
C ASP A 26 3.03 1.42 -8.38
N ARG A 27 4.35 1.69 -8.33
CA ARG A 27 5.36 0.90 -9.08
C ARG A 27 5.52 -0.51 -8.51
N TRP A 28 5.29 -0.71 -7.23
CA TRP A 28 5.25 -2.04 -6.63
C TRP A 28 4.01 -2.79 -7.09
N ILE A 29 2.82 -2.19 -7.00
CA ILE A 29 1.54 -2.75 -7.45
C ILE A 29 1.63 -3.18 -8.92
N ALA A 30 2.04 -2.30 -9.84
CA ALA A 30 2.10 -2.65 -11.26
C ALA A 30 3.11 -3.77 -11.57
N ALA A 31 4.16 -3.91 -10.77
CA ALA A 31 5.14 -4.97 -10.97
C ALA A 31 4.69 -6.32 -10.38
N VAL A 32 4.14 -6.30 -9.17
CA VAL A 32 3.75 -7.52 -8.43
C VAL A 32 2.39 -8.02 -8.89
N HIS A 33 1.43 -7.12 -9.08
CA HIS A 33 0.06 -7.44 -9.48
C HIS A 33 -0.20 -7.36 -10.98
N GLY A 34 0.68 -6.73 -11.74
CA GLY A 34 0.54 -6.59 -13.20
C GLY A 34 0.27 -7.90 -13.96
N PRO A 35 0.91 -9.04 -13.63
CA PRO A 35 0.58 -10.33 -14.25
C PRO A 35 -0.86 -10.80 -14.01
N ALA A 36 -1.47 -10.49 -12.86
CA ALA A 36 -2.86 -10.81 -12.59
C ALA A 36 -3.79 -9.90 -13.40
N LEU A 37 -3.49 -8.60 -13.47
CA LEU A 37 -4.25 -7.64 -14.28
C LEU A 37 -4.28 -8.04 -15.75
N ARG A 38 -3.12 -8.40 -16.34
CA ARG A 38 -3.02 -8.84 -17.75
C ARG A 38 -3.79 -10.12 -18.06
N ARG A 39 -3.94 -11.01 -17.08
CA ARG A 39 -4.67 -12.28 -17.24
C ARG A 39 -6.17 -12.13 -16.97
N SER A 40 -6.61 -10.94 -16.58
CA SER A 40 -8.03 -10.67 -16.37
C SER A 40 -8.79 -10.80 -17.70
N PRO A 41 -9.87 -11.61 -17.75
CA PRO A 41 -10.67 -11.76 -18.96
C PRO A 41 -11.35 -10.42 -19.31
N GLU A 42 -11.94 -9.78 -18.30
CA GLU A 42 -12.58 -8.48 -18.41
C GLU A 42 -11.58 -7.34 -18.13
N PRO A 43 -11.85 -6.11 -18.64
CA PRO A 43 -11.10 -4.91 -18.27
C PRO A 43 -10.95 -4.79 -16.74
N PRO A 44 -9.71 -4.86 -16.18
CA PRO A 44 -9.52 -4.86 -14.74
C PRO A 44 -10.10 -3.61 -14.09
N LEU A 45 -10.84 -3.80 -13.00
CA LEU A 45 -11.38 -2.70 -12.21
C LEU A 45 -10.52 -2.47 -10.97
N ALA A 46 -9.95 -1.28 -10.85
CA ALA A 46 -9.18 -0.84 -9.69
C ALA A 46 -9.94 0.22 -8.89
N VAL A 47 -9.61 0.32 -7.61
CA VAL A 47 -10.14 1.33 -6.70
C VAL A 47 -9.00 2.01 -5.98
N ASP A 48 -9.03 3.33 -5.96
CA ASP A 48 -8.27 4.14 -5.00
C ASP A 48 -9.21 4.65 -3.91
N LEU A 49 -9.09 4.08 -2.71
CA LEU A 49 -9.95 4.38 -1.59
C LEU A 49 -9.33 5.49 -0.73
N GLY A 50 -10.05 6.60 -0.58
CA GLY A 50 -9.63 7.74 0.21
C GLY A 50 -8.52 8.55 -0.46
N TYR A 51 -8.71 8.94 -1.73
CA TYR A 51 -7.68 9.65 -2.52
C TYR A 51 -7.26 11.01 -1.92
N GLY A 52 -8.09 11.58 -1.05
CA GLY A 52 -7.80 12.76 -0.25
C GLY A 52 -8.14 14.08 -0.94
N ALA A 53 -7.47 15.17 -0.55
CA ALA A 53 -7.85 16.53 -0.92
C ALA A 53 -7.76 16.84 -2.42
N ALA A 54 -6.96 16.08 -3.17
CA ALA A 54 -6.82 16.20 -4.61
C ALA A 54 -6.73 14.81 -5.25
N PRO A 55 -7.18 14.62 -6.51
CA PRO A 55 -7.34 13.30 -7.12
C PRO A 55 -6.04 12.69 -7.68
N TRP A 56 -4.88 13.30 -7.41
CA TRP A 56 -3.59 12.92 -8.02
C TRP A 56 -3.26 11.45 -7.81
N THR A 57 -3.53 10.93 -6.62
CA THR A 57 -3.28 9.54 -6.26
C THR A 57 -4.06 8.58 -7.15
N ALA A 58 -5.33 8.85 -7.46
CA ALA A 58 -6.16 8.04 -8.36
C ALA A 58 -5.69 8.14 -9.82
N VAL A 59 -5.40 9.37 -10.29
CA VAL A 59 -4.89 9.64 -11.64
C VAL A 59 -3.57 8.91 -11.89
N GLU A 60 -2.62 9.05 -10.96
CA GLU A 60 -1.27 8.45 -11.06
C GLU A 60 -1.32 6.93 -10.97
N LEU A 61 -2.21 6.38 -10.12
CA LEU A 61 -2.41 4.94 -10.03
C LEU A 61 -2.93 4.39 -11.35
N LEU A 62 -3.98 4.99 -11.94
CA LEU A 62 -4.50 4.53 -13.22
C LEU A 62 -3.44 4.56 -14.32
N ALA A 63 -2.71 5.68 -14.45
CA ALA A 63 -1.64 5.82 -15.41
C ALA A 63 -0.59 4.70 -15.26
N ARG A 64 -0.25 4.33 -14.02
CA ARG A 64 0.69 3.25 -13.74
C ARG A 64 0.12 1.87 -14.06
N LEU A 65 -1.13 1.58 -13.70
CA LEU A 65 -1.77 0.29 -13.96
C LEU A 65 -1.95 0.04 -15.47
N ARG A 66 -2.19 1.10 -16.25
CA ARG A 66 -2.28 1.01 -17.71
C ARG A 66 -0.98 0.62 -18.41
N THR A 67 0.16 0.74 -17.73
CA THR A 67 1.42 0.14 -18.22
C THR A 67 1.44 -1.38 -18.13
N ALA A 68 0.58 -1.97 -17.29
CA ALA A 68 0.41 -3.42 -17.18
C ALA A 68 -0.73 -3.92 -18.07
N ASP A 69 -1.93 -3.31 -17.99
CA ASP A 69 -3.06 -3.57 -18.89
C ASP A 69 -3.74 -2.24 -19.28
N PRO A 70 -3.70 -1.82 -20.56
CA PRO A 70 -4.26 -0.54 -20.99
C PRO A 70 -5.77 -0.43 -20.82
N ARG A 71 -6.50 -1.56 -20.71
CA ARG A 71 -7.96 -1.60 -20.50
C ARG A 71 -8.35 -1.30 -19.06
N THR A 72 -7.39 -1.19 -18.14
CA THR A 72 -7.68 -0.94 -16.72
C THR A 72 -8.56 0.30 -16.56
N ARG A 73 -9.58 0.15 -15.71
CA ARG A 73 -10.45 1.23 -15.24
C ARG A 73 -10.23 1.44 -13.75
N LEU A 74 -10.39 2.67 -13.29
CA LEU A 74 -10.20 3.03 -11.89
C LEU A 74 -11.33 3.93 -11.40
N TYR A 75 -11.82 3.62 -10.21
CA TYR A 75 -12.66 4.53 -9.42
C TYR A 75 -11.85 5.14 -8.27
N GLY A 76 -11.78 6.46 -8.21
CA GLY A 76 -11.38 7.19 -7.02
C GLY A 76 -12.58 7.31 -6.09
N ILE A 77 -12.45 6.83 -4.86
CA ILE A 77 -13.51 6.87 -3.85
C ILE A 77 -13.13 7.85 -2.75
N GLU A 78 -14.03 8.76 -2.40
CA GLU A 78 -13.85 9.62 -1.23
C GLU A 78 -15.13 9.87 -0.46
N ILE A 79 -14.99 10.01 0.86
CA ILE A 79 -16.11 10.18 1.81
C ILE A 79 -16.63 11.62 1.89
N GLU A 80 -15.83 12.60 1.50
CA GLU A 80 -16.18 14.02 1.48
C GLU A 80 -16.79 14.39 0.12
N PRO A 81 -18.09 14.70 0.01
CA PRO A 81 -18.74 15.02 -1.26
C PRO A 81 -18.06 16.16 -2.01
N ALA A 82 -17.62 17.20 -1.31
CA ALA A 82 -16.93 18.34 -1.92
C ALA A 82 -15.62 17.95 -2.61
N ARG A 83 -14.89 16.95 -2.08
CA ARG A 83 -13.67 16.43 -2.72
C ARG A 83 -13.98 15.61 -3.97
N VAL A 84 -15.15 14.95 -4.01
CA VAL A 84 -15.64 14.22 -5.18
C VAL A 84 -16.02 15.19 -6.29
N GLU A 85 -16.77 16.24 -5.97
CA GLU A 85 -17.12 17.29 -6.93
C GLU A 85 -15.87 17.99 -7.48
N ALA A 86 -14.90 18.32 -6.62
CA ALA A 86 -13.63 18.90 -7.05
C ALA A 86 -12.79 17.97 -7.95
N ALA A 87 -13.01 16.66 -7.89
CA ALA A 87 -12.32 15.68 -8.71
C ALA A 87 -12.98 15.45 -10.08
N LYS A 88 -14.26 15.81 -10.26
CA LYS A 88 -15.01 15.61 -11.51
C LYS A 88 -14.32 16.14 -12.77
N PRO A 89 -13.68 17.33 -12.77
CA PRO A 89 -12.98 17.83 -13.96
C PRO A 89 -11.80 16.95 -14.42
N TYR A 90 -11.32 16.03 -13.58
CA TYR A 90 -10.23 15.10 -13.89
C TYR A 90 -10.73 13.74 -14.39
N GLU A 91 -12.04 13.52 -14.49
CA GLU A 91 -12.58 12.31 -15.10
C GLU A 91 -12.20 12.24 -16.58
N HIS A 92 -11.90 11.04 -17.03
CA HIS A 92 -11.60 10.74 -18.43
C HIS A 92 -11.86 9.26 -18.69
N GLU A 93 -11.58 8.78 -19.91
CA GLU A 93 -11.79 7.38 -20.25
C GLU A 93 -11.09 6.45 -19.24
N GLY A 94 -11.91 5.65 -18.54
CA GLY A 94 -11.50 4.70 -17.52
C GLY A 94 -11.12 5.28 -16.15
N LEU A 95 -11.36 6.58 -15.89
CA LEU A 95 -11.24 7.20 -14.58
C LEU A 95 -12.55 7.88 -14.19
N ALA A 96 -13.11 7.50 -13.05
CA ALA A 96 -14.29 8.14 -12.48
C ALA A 96 -14.14 8.35 -10.97
N PHE A 97 -14.85 9.32 -10.41
CA PHE A 97 -14.87 9.61 -8.99
C PHE A 97 -16.27 9.39 -8.41
N VAL A 98 -16.32 8.70 -7.27
CA VAL A 98 -17.58 8.35 -6.60
C VAL A 98 -17.50 8.66 -5.11
N HIS A 99 -18.63 9.11 -4.58
CA HIS A 99 -18.80 9.31 -3.15
C HIS A 99 -19.01 7.95 -2.46
N GLY A 100 -18.20 7.67 -1.45
CA GLY A 100 -18.26 6.40 -0.73
C GLY A 100 -17.10 6.17 0.23
N GLY A 101 -17.08 4.97 0.80
CA GLY A 101 -16.05 4.49 1.73
C GLY A 101 -15.84 2.99 1.61
N PHE A 102 -15.80 2.29 2.74
CA PHE A 102 -15.46 0.87 2.81
C PHE A 102 -16.49 -0.08 2.18
N GLU A 103 -17.69 0.39 1.84
CA GLU A 103 -18.63 -0.34 0.99
C GLU A 103 -18.15 -0.49 -0.45
N VAL A 104 -17.24 0.37 -0.92
CA VAL A 104 -16.69 0.37 -2.28
C VAL A 104 -17.82 0.34 -3.32
N PRO A 105 -18.59 1.45 -3.46
CA PRO A 105 -19.85 1.49 -4.20
C PRO A 105 -19.63 1.58 -5.72
N VAL A 106 -18.87 0.62 -6.26
CA VAL A 106 -18.56 0.49 -7.68
C VAL A 106 -19.20 -0.78 -8.26
N PRO A 107 -19.55 -0.80 -9.56
CA PRO A 107 -20.13 -1.99 -10.17
C PRO A 107 -19.19 -3.20 -10.15
N GLY A 108 -19.71 -4.38 -9.81
CA GLY A 108 -18.98 -5.65 -9.91
C GLY A 108 -17.97 -5.91 -8.79
N ARG A 109 -17.02 -6.82 -9.06
CA ARG A 109 -15.88 -7.14 -8.20
C ARG A 109 -14.61 -6.46 -8.73
N VAL A 110 -13.69 -6.11 -7.83
CA VAL A 110 -12.51 -5.29 -8.16
C VAL A 110 -11.23 -6.13 -8.17
N ALA A 111 -10.37 -5.92 -9.16
CA ALA A 111 -9.08 -6.58 -9.28
C ALA A 111 -8.04 -5.97 -8.32
N LEU A 112 -8.21 -4.71 -7.92
CA LEU A 112 -7.31 -4.02 -7.01
C LEU A 112 -8.08 -3.01 -6.13
N ILE A 113 -7.78 -2.98 -4.84
CA ILE A 113 -8.11 -1.87 -3.95
C ILE A 113 -6.79 -1.34 -3.37
N ARG A 114 -6.51 -0.05 -3.51
CA ARG A 114 -5.47 0.65 -2.75
C ARG A 114 -6.11 1.50 -1.67
N ALA A 115 -5.69 1.35 -0.43
CA ALA A 115 -6.14 2.10 0.74
C ALA A 115 -4.93 2.71 1.47
N ALA A 116 -4.34 3.76 0.88
CA ALA A 116 -3.14 4.39 1.42
C ALA A 116 -3.48 5.51 2.41
N ASN A 117 -2.88 5.48 3.60
CA ASN A 117 -3.03 6.45 4.68
C ASN A 117 -4.46 6.60 5.23
N VAL A 118 -5.37 5.66 4.90
CA VAL A 118 -6.79 5.64 5.27
C VAL A 118 -7.01 5.19 6.71
N LEU A 119 -6.40 4.06 7.12
CA LEU A 119 -6.67 3.44 8.42
C LEU A 119 -5.91 4.05 9.60
N ARG A 120 -5.13 5.12 9.38
CA ARG A 120 -4.24 5.71 10.40
C ARG A 120 -4.97 6.19 11.66
N GLN A 121 -6.24 6.59 11.52
CA GLN A 121 -7.03 7.16 12.61
C GLN A 121 -7.97 6.15 13.26
N TYR A 122 -8.00 4.92 12.74
CA TYR A 122 -8.83 3.85 13.29
C TYR A 122 -8.13 3.23 14.49
N ASP A 123 -8.92 2.55 15.32
CA ASP A 123 -8.39 1.69 16.36
C ASP A 123 -7.89 0.37 15.75
N GLU A 124 -6.91 -0.24 16.40
CA GLU A 124 -6.27 -1.47 15.90
C GLU A 124 -7.29 -2.60 15.72
N GLU A 125 -8.21 -2.74 16.68
CA GLU A 125 -9.28 -3.75 16.67
C GLU A 125 -10.23 -3.60 15.47
N GLN A 126 -10.34 -2.40 14.90
CA GLN A 126 -11.22 -2.13 13.75
C GLN A 126 -10.58 -2.58 12.42
N VAL A 127 -9.25 -2.73 12.36
CA VAL A 127 -8.53 -2.99 11.12
C VAL A 127 -8.97 -4.30 10.49
N ALA A 128 -9.11 -5.37 11.28
CA ALA A 128 -9.51 -6.69 10.79
C ALA A 128 -10.90 -6.67 10.13
N ALA A 129 -11.87 -5.98 10.76
CA ALA A 129 -13.21 -5.85 10.21
C ALA A 129 -13.24 -5.03 8.91
N VAL A 130 -12.46 -3.96 8.83
CA VAL A 130 -12.32 -3.16 7.60
C VAL A 130 -11.67 -3.97 6.49
N TRP A 131 -10.59 -4.70 6.78
CA TRP A 131 -9.95 -5.60 5.81
C TRP A 131 -10.90 -6.68 5.31
N ALA A 132 -11.68 -7.32 6.18
CA ALA A 132 -12.68 -8.31 5.77
C ALA A 132 -13.72 -7.71 4.80
N ARG A 133 -14.22 -6.51 5.10
CA ARG A 133 -15.19 -5.80 4.25
C ARG A 133 -14.61 -5.47 2.87
N LEU A 134 -13.40 -4.91 2.82
CA LEU A 134 -12.73 -4.56 1.57
C LEU A 134 -12.40 -5.82 0.74
N ARG A 135 -11.89 -6.88 1.38
CA ARG A 135 -11.61 -8.16 0.73
C ARG A 135 -12.86 -8.79 0.11
N GLY A 136 -14.02 -8.63 0.74
CA GLY A 136 -15.31 -9.10 0.20
C GLY A 136 -15.70 -8.50 -1.15
N ARG A 137 -15.03 -7.42 -1.59
CA ARG A 137 -15.24 -6.79 -2.89
C ARG A 137 -14.27 -7.27 -3.97
N LEU A 138 -13.20 -7.99 -3.59
CA LEU A 138 -12.18 -8.44 -4.53
C LEU A 138 -12.73 -9.49 -5.51
N ALA A 139 -12.31 -9.36 -6.78
CA ALA A 139 -12.45 -10.41 -7.77
C ALA A 139 -11.53 -11.59 -7.44
N PRO A 140 -11.76 -12.80 -8.00
CA PRO A 140 -10.80 -13.90 -7.91
C PRO A 140 -9.41 -13.44 -8.36
N GLY A 141 -8.39 -13.71 -7.55
CA GLY A 141 -7.03 -13.24 -7.80
C GLY A 141 -6.82 -11.73 -7.61
N GLY A 142 -7.79 -11.02 -7.02
CA GLY A 142 -7.69 -9.59 -6.69
C GLY A 142 -6.76 -9.31 -5.51
N LEU A 143 -6.37 -8.04 -5.37
CA LEU A 143 -5.41 -7.59 -4.35
C LEU A 143 -5.95 -6.38 -3.60
N LEU A 144 -5.86 -6.39 -2.28
CA LEU A 144 -5.99 -5.21 -1.44
C LEU A 144 -4.60 -4.79 -0.98
N VAL A 145 -4.25 -3.52 -1.14
CA VAL A 145 -3.01 -2.92 -0.63
C VAL A 145 -3.37 -1.82 0.34
N GLU A 146 -3.13 -2.05 1.63
CA GLU A 146 -3.33 -1.09 2.70
C GLU A 146 -1.97 -0.67 3.26
N GLY A 147 -1.76 0.62 3.46
CA GLY A 147 -0.48 1.05 4.02
C GLY A 147 -0.39 2.52 4.31
N THR A 148 0.78 2.93 4.80
CA THR A 148 1.05 4.31 5.20
C THR A 148 2.35 4.79 4.58
N CYS A 149 2.39 6.05 4.19
CA CYS A 149 3.60 6.77 3.82
C CYS A 149 3.74 8.12 4.52
N ASP A 150 4.97 8.62 4.56
CA ASP A 150 5.28 9.99 4.97
C ASP A 150 4.70 11.02 3.98
N GLU A 151 4.74 12.29 4.36
CA GLU A 151 4.09 13.41 3.67
C GLU A 151 4.64 13.64 2.25
N ILE A 152 5.91 13.29 2.05
CA ILE A 152 6.65 13.46 0.79
C ILE A 152 6.85 12.14 0.02
N GLY A 153 6.36 11.02 0.54
CA GLY A 153 6.41 9.72 -0.13
C GLY A 153 7.80 9.09 -0.21
N ARG A 154 8.71 9.40 0.72
CA ARG A 154 10.02 8.76 0.82
C ARG A 154 9.99 7.47 1.60
N ARG A 155 9.15 7.33 2.63
CA ARG A 155 9.06 6.18 3.53
C ARG A 155 7.67 5.59 3.49
N HIS A 156 7.58 4.29 3.26
CA HIS A 156 6.33 3.58 3.12
C HIS A 156 6.41 2.23 3.81
N VAL A 157 5.29 1.81 4.41
CA VAL A 157 5.04 0.40 4.73
C VAL A 157 3.62 0.05 4.35
N TRP A 158 3.42 -1.09 3.69
CA TRP A 158 2.09 -1.57 3.31
C TRP A 158 1.95 -3.08 3.46
N VAL A 159 0.73 -3.50 3.77
CA VAL A 159 0.27 -4.89 3.74
C VAL A 159 -0.42 -5.16 2.41
N ALA A 160 -0.10 -6.28 1.78
CA ALA A 160 -0.83 -6.80 0.64
C ALA A 160 -1.68 -7.99 1.10
N LEU A 161 -2.97 -7.94 0.79
CA LEU A 161 -3.97 -8.93 1.16
C LEU A 161 -4.64 -9.49 -0.09
N ASP A 162 -4.85 -10.80 -0.12
CA ASP A 162 -5.69 -11.46 -1.11
C ASP A 162 -7.08 -11.75 -0.50
N ALA A 163 -7.87 -12.62 -1.12
CA ALA A 163 -9.16 -13.03 -0.59
C ALA A 163 -9.05 -13.75 0.78
N ASP A 164 -7.97 -14.50 1.01
CA ASP A 164 -7.77 -15.33 2.20
C ASP A 164 -7.23 -14.51 3.38
N GLY A 165 -6.46 -13.45 3.11
CA GLY A 165 -6.00 -12.54 4.15
C GLY A 165 -4.71 -11.82 3.82
N PRO A 166 -4.05 -11.24 4.82
CA PRO A 166 -2.75 -10.60 4.64
C PRO A 166 -1.67 -11.62 4.29
N ARG A 167 -0.89 -11.31 3.24
CA ARG A 167 0.12 -12.22 2.68
C ARG A 167 1.54 -11.70 2.84
N THR A 168 1.72 -10.40 2.70
CA THR A 168 3.05 -9.78 2.78
C THR A 168 3.01 -8.40 3.36
N VAL A 169 4.09 -8.00 4.03
CA VAL A 169 4.37 -6.61 4.38
C VAL A 169 5.54 -6.14 3.52
N THR A 170 5.45 -4.97 2.91
CA THR A 170 6.55 -4.35 2.16
C THR A 170 6.99 -3.06 2.83
N PHE A 171 8.29 -2.96 3.08
CA PHE A 171 8.98 -1.77 3.53
C PHE A 171 9.64 -1.11 2.33
N ALA A 172 9.41 0.18 2.10
CA ALA A 172 9.98 0.89 0.97
C ALA A 172 10.50 2.28 1.37
N THR A 173 11.70 2.62 0.89
CA THR A 173 12.35 3.87 1.28
C THR A 173 13.19 4.53 0.19
N ARG A 174 13.33 5.85 0.26
CA ARG A 174 14.39 6.57 -0.45
C ARG A 174 15.70 6.38 0.29
N LEU A 175 16.52 5.47 -0.24
CA LEU A 175 17.80 5.07 0.36
C LEU A 175 18.76 6.23 0.67
N GLY A 176 18.76 7.31 -0.13
CA GLY A 176 19.61 8.48 0.11
C GLY A 176 19.22 9.32 1.32
N SER A 177 18.07 9.05 1.98
CA SER A 177 17.62 9.75 3.19
C SER A 177 17.30 8.76 4.32
N LEU A 178 17.84 7.54 4.26
CA LEU A 178 17.66 6.51 5.28
C LEU A 178 18.85 6.55 6.24
N GLU A 179 18.59 6.76 7.53
CA GLU A 179 19.63 6.65 8.55
C GLU A 179 19.76 5.19 8.99
N ARG A 180 18.63 4.56 9.31
CA ARG A 180 18.52 3.12 9.61
C ARG A 180 17.16 2.53 9.21
N PRO A 181 17.07 1.23 8.93
CA PRO A 181 15.81 0.58 8.55
C PRO A 181 14.65 0.80 9.52
N SER A 182 14.90 0.83 10.83
CA SER A 182 13.86 1.06 11.85
C SER A 182 13.20 2.44 11.79
N ASP A 183 13.76 3.41 11.04
CA ASP A 183 13.09 4.68 10.74
C ASP A 183 11.78 4.50 9.95
N LEU A 184 11.54 3.30 9.40
CA LEU A 184 10.27 2.96 8.75
C LEU A 184 9.15 2.59 9.73
N ALA A 185 9.48 2.39 11.02
CA ALA A 185 8.51 2.04 12.06
C ALA A 185 7.37 3.05 12.17
N GLU A 186 7.66 4.35 12.02
CA GLU A 186 6.67 5.45 12.06
C GLU A 186 5.62 5.37 10.94
N ARG A 187 5.86 4.52 9.93
CA ARG A 187 4.95 4.27 8.79
C ARG A 187 4.36 2.88 8.79
N LEU A 188 4.55 2.10 9.85
CA LEU A 188 3.84 0.83 10.01
C LEU A 188 2.32 1.05 9.89
N PRO A 189 1.60 0.16 9.18
CA PRO A 189 0.15 0.18 9.14
C PRO A 189 -0.45 0.01 10.53
N LYS A 190 -1.73 0.40 10.70
CA LYS A 190 -2.37 0.39 12.02
C LYS A 190 -2.35 -1.01 12.68
N ALA A 191 -2.37 -2.07 11.89
CA ALA A 191 -2.25 -3.46 12.35
C ALA A 191 -0.89 -3.82 12.98
N LEU A 192 0.15 -3.00 12.82
CA LEU A 192 1.52 -3.31 13.27
C LEU A 192 2.15 -2.21 14.12
N ILE A 193 1.73 -0.95 13.98
CA ILE A 193 2.45 0.18 14.57
C ILE A 193 2.52 0.14 16.10
N HIS A 194 1.42 -0.22 16.77
CA HIS A 194 1.37 -0.34 18.24
C HIS A 194 1.99 -1.64 18.75
N ARG A 195 2.21 -2.60 17.83
CA ARG A 195 2.89 -3.87 18.09
C ARG A 195 4.40 -3.77 17.89
N ASN A 196 4.93 -2.60 17.55
CA ASN A 196 6.37 -2.39 17.48
C ASN A 196 6.99 -2.19 18.88
N VAL A 197 6.90 -3.22 19.71
CA VAL A 197 7.42 -3.26 21.08
C VAL A 197 8.24 -4.54 21.32
N PRO A 198 9.18 -4.56 22.29
CA PRO A 198 9.93 -5.77 22.62
C PRO A 198 9.03 -7.00 22.86
N GLY A 199 9.37 -8.13 22.24
CA GLY A 199 8.60 -9.37 22.31
C GLY A 199 7.68 -9.62 21.12
N GLU A 200 7.39 -8.59 20.31
CA GLU A 200 6.59 -8.73 19.09
C GLU A 200 7.47 -8.99 17.84
N PRO A 201 6.98 -9.76 16.85
CA PRO A 201 7.78 -10.11 15.68
C PRO A 201 8.20 -8.91 14.83
N VAL A 202 7.34 -7.90 14.67
CA VAL A 202 7.68 -6.69 13.89
C VAL A 202 8.83 -5.89 14.51
N HIS A 203 8.90 -5.85 15.85
CA HIS A 203 10.01 -5.22 16.55
C HIS A 203 11.31 -6.02 16.38
N ALA A 204 11.24 -7.36 16.49
CA ALA A 204 12.38 -8.22 16.24
C ALA A 204 12.91 -8.06 14.79
N PHE A 205 12.02 -8.01 13.81
CA PHE A 205 12.37 -7.78 12.40
C PHE A 205 13.13 -6.47 12.21
N LEU A 206 12.61 -5.35 12.74
CA LEU A 206 13.26 -4.04 12.57
C LEU A 206 14.61 -3.97 13.29
N ARG A 207 14.74 -4.60 14.47
CA ARG A 207 16.01 -4.72 15.18
C ARG A 207 17.05 -5.51 14.38
N ASP A 208 16.64 -6.64 13.80
CA ASP A 208 17.56 -7.49 13.04
C ASP A 208 17.91 -6.85 11.70
N PHE A 209 16.99 -6.08 11.11
CA PHE A 209 17.27 -5.26 9.95
C PHE A 209 18.27 -4.13 10.26
N ASP A 210 18.13 -3.44 11.39
CA ASP A 210 19.12 -2.46 11.84
C ASP A 210 20.51 -3.09 12.05
N ARG A 211 20.56 -4.30 12.62
CA ARG A 211 21.81 -5.07 12.79
C ARG A 211 22.45 -5.38 11.44
N ALA A 212 21.69 -5.88 10.47
CA ALA A 212 22.18 -6.17 9.12
C ALA A 212 22.62 -4.87 8.38
N TRP A 213 21.95 -3.75 8.64
CA TRP A 213 22.34 -2.43 8.11
C TRP A 213 23.64 -1.90 8.70
N ALA A 214 23.85 -2.09 10.01
CA ALA A 214 25.08 -1.73 10.69
C ALA A 214 26.25 -2.61 10.21
N ALA A 215 26.05 -3.93 10.09
CA ALA A 215 27.05 -4.86 9.57
C ALA A 215 27.46 -4.54 8.11
N ALA A 216 26.54 -4.03 7.30
CA ALA A 216 26.82 -3.60 5.93
C ALA A 216 27.49 -2.23 5.81
N ALA A 217 27.87 -1.55 6.91
CA ALA A 217 28.52 -0.24 6.88
C ALA A 217 29.74 -0.14 5.93
N PRO A 218 30.61 -1.17 5.78
CA PRO A 218 31.72 -1.13 4.81
C PRO A 218 31.28 -0.91 3.35
N TYR A 219 30.02 -1.23 2.99
CA TYR A 219 29.46 -1.02 1.66
C TYR A 219 28.98 0.42 1.42
N ALA A 220 29.04 1.31 2.42
CA ALA A 220 28.58 2.70 2.28
C ALA A 220 29.34 3.47 1.19
N SER A 221 30.63 3.20 1.01
CA SER A 221 31.47 3.78 -0.06
C SER A 221 31.01 3.39 -1.47
N LEU A 222 30.32 2.25 -1.62
CA LEU A 222 29.72 1.78 -2.87
C LEU A 222 28.31 2.35 -3.11
N GLY A 223 27.82 3.18 -2.18
CA GLY A 223 26.54 3.86 -2.24
C GLY A 223 25.41 3.16 -1.48
N ALA A 224 24.42 3.96 -1.06
CA ALA A 224 23.30 3.51 -0.23
C ALA A 224 22.50 2.32 -0.83
N ARG A 225 22.44 2.22 -2.17
CA ARG A 225 21.83 1.08 -2.87
C ARG A 225 22.58 -0.23 -2.64
N GLN A 226 23.91 -0.22 -2.73
CA GLN A 226 24.70 -1.44 -2.53
C GLN A 226 24.67 -1.85 -1.06
N ARG A 227 24.79 -0.89 -0.15
CA ARG A 227 24.61 -1.13 1.29
C ARG A 227 23.24 -1.77 1.58
N TRP A 228 22.16 -1.20 1.05
CA TRP A 228 20.81 -1.76 1.21
C TRP A 228 20.71 -3.19 0.70
N ILE A 229 21.12 -3.43 -0.55
CA ILE A 229 21.08 -4.78 -1.13
C ILE A 229 21.87 -5.78 -0.29
N ARG A 230 23.03 -5.37 0.26
CA ARG A 230 23.81 -6.20 1.16
C ARG A 230 23.06 -6.51 2.45
N SER A 231 22.54 -5.50 3.13
CA SER A 231 21.78 -5.68 4.38
C SER A 231 20.56 -6.58 4.20
N VAL A 232 19.84 -6.45 3.08
CA VAL A 232 18.68 -7.28 2.77
C VAL A 232 19.08 -8.72 2.48
N ARG A 233 20.23 -8.96 1.82
CA ARG A 233 20.77 -10.31 1.65
C ARG A 233 21.09 -10.97 2.98
N ASP A 234 21.73 -10.25 3.88
CA ASP A 234 22.06 -10.76 5.21
C ASP A 234 20.77 -11.04 6.01
N LEU A 235 19.77 -10.14 5.95
CA LEU A 235 18.46 -10.32 6.59
C LEU A 235 17.69 -11.55 6.06
N ALA A 236 17.86 -11.89 4.77
CA ALA A 236 17.18 -13.02 4.13
C ALA A 236 17.60 -14.40 4.67
N ALA A 237 18.70 -14.47 5.43
CA ALA A 237 19.12 -15.71 6.08
C ALA A 237 18.16 -16.13 7.21
N ASP A 238 17.59 -15.15 7.91
CA ASP A 238 16.77 -15.38 9.11
C ASP A 238 15.29 -15.07 8.89
N TRP A 239 14.95 -14.30 7.84
CA TRP A 239 13.58 -13.84 7.59
C TRP A 239 13.03 -14.31 6.25
N PRO A 240 11.75 -14.71 6.18
CA PRO A 240 11.12 -15.19 4.95
C PRO A 240 10.77 -14.02 4.02
N LEU A 241 11.78 -13.53 3.30
CA LEU A 241 11.57 -12.51 2.27
C LEU A 241 10.82 -13.09 1.07
N ALA A 242 9.89 -12.31 0.52
CA ALA A 242 9.03 -12.70 -0.59
C ALA A 242 9.40 -12.03 -1.92
N ASP A 243 10.41 -11.16 -1.91
CA ASP A 243 10.94 -10.49 -3.10
C ASP A 243 12.42 -10.79 -3.31
N GLY A 244 13.08 -10.03 -4.20
CA GLY A 244 14.47 -10.28 -4.55
C GLY A 244 15.18 -9.04 -5.11
N PRO A 245 16.42 -9.19 -5.61
CA PRO A 245 17.29 -8.07 -5.96
C PRO A 245 16.70 -7.04 -6.94
N ARG A 246 15.72 -7.43 -7.77
CA ARG A 246 14.99 -6.50 -8.65
C ARG A 246 14.20 -5.44 -7.86
N ARG A 247 13.55 -5.83 -6.76
CA ARG A 247 12.82 -4.93 -5.86
C ARG A 247 13.76 -4.25 -4.87
N TRP A 248 14.77 -4.96 -4.35
CA TRP A 248 15.74 -4.36 -3.43
C TRP A 248 16.49 -3.17 -4.03
N ARG A 249 16.80 -3.21 -5.33
CA ARG A 249 17.35 -2.05 -6.05
C ARG A 249 16.44 -0.82 -6.01
N GLN A 250 15.13 -0.98 -5.87
CA GLN A 250 14.18 0.14 -5.74
C GLN A 250 14.13 0.71 -4.31
N GLY A 251 14.85 0.11 -3.35
CA GLY A 251 14.81 0.45 -1.93
C GLY A 251 13.63 -0.20 -1.22
N GLU A 252 13.29 -1.43 -1.61
CA GLU A 252 12.15 -2.18 -1.10
C GLU A 252 12.58 -3.51 -0.51
N VAL A 253 11.83 -3.99 0.47
CA VAL A 253 11.92 -5.35 1.04
C VAL A 253 10.51 -5.83 1.33
N THR A 254 10.16 -7.00 0.80
CA THR A 254 8.87 -7.65 1.10
C THR A 254 9.11 -8.88 1.95
N VAL A 255 8.39 -9.00 3.07
CA VAL A 255 8.43 -10.14 3.99
C VAL A 255 7.06 -10.78 4.10
N ARG A 256 7.01 -12.10 4.30
CA ARG A 256 5.76 -12.84 4.51
C ARG A 256 5.05 -12.34 5.76
N TRP A 257 3.74 -12.12 5.65
CA TRP A 257 2.92 -11.56 6.74
C TRP A 257 3.01 -12.41 8.00
N GLU A 258 3.02 -13.74 7.84
CA GLU A 258 3.02 -14.71 8.94
C GLU A 258 4.22 -14.54 9.88
N ALA A 259 5.34 -14.02 9.38
CA ALA A 259 6.53 -13.72 10.19
C ALA A 259 6.41 -12.43 11.00
N LEU A 260 5.51 -11.52 10.63
CA LEU A 260 5.30 -10.23 11.28
C LEU A 260 3.96 -10.11 12.01
N ALA A 261 3.07 -11.09 11.87
CA ALA A 261 1.75 -11.09 12.47
C ALA A 261 1.86 -10.85 13.99
N PRO A 262 1.07 -9.94 14.57
CA PRO A 262 1.06 -9.70 16.00
C PRO A 262 0.82 -10.98 16.80
N ARG A 263 1.48 -11.10 17.95
CA ARG A 263 1.21 -12.18 18.90
C ARG A 263 0.03 -11.75 19.79
N GLY A 264 -1.08 -12.49 19.73
CA GLY A 264 -2.26 -12.21 20.54
C GLY A 264 -3.15 -11.13 19.93
#